data_AF-A0A8R7V929-F1
#
_entry.id   AF-A0A8R7V929-F1
#
_cell.length_a   1.000
_cell.length_b   1.000
_cell.length_c   1.000
_cell.angle_alpha   90.00
_cell.angle_beta   90.00
_cell.angle_gamma   90.00
#
_symmetry.space_group_name_H-M   'P 1'
#
loop_
_entity.id
_entity.type
_entity.pdbx_description
1 polymer ?
#
loop_
_entity_poly.entity_id
_entity_poly.type
_entity_poly.pdbx_seq_one_letter_code
_entity_poly.pdbx_strand_id
1 'polypeptide(L)'
;MDKSKVFDGLKFQHYLEFTVSDDLDLLMEMAAELCIYSNPQDQQHKMKDKFHEMDRSKIIETWCTFLAAYDELYLIVIMGLKSKDNWDLIKKNLLFEPTKCCVVVLTEDEILSRHCVDYEYRTHMLEDIQQDYQQNCGQGGKRREEENWKLVRREDDMNRIGNCLARHGVISVWGIAGVGKSALVRNWYFEKLHNGTYRMYGWVDVHHPLILQDFCRRLLLDFYSDDLQAKETALVGMMEGQDPIQGCCKILSDKKCVVVIDGLQSTHDWDLIKPLFMSQHSESHIILITNEE
;
A
#
# COMPACT_ATOMS: atom_id res chain seq x y z
N MET A 1 -21.47 -16.25 -4.87
CA MET A 1 -21.13 -14.88 -5.31
C MET A 1 -19.68 -14.89 -5.72
N ASP A 2 -19.39 -14.49 -6.94
CA ASP A 2 -18.03 -14.47 -7.49
C ASP A 2 -17.16 -13.50 -6.67
N LYS A 3 -16.22 -14.06 -5.90
CA LYS A 3 -15.41 -13.36 -4.89
C LYS A 3 -14.25 -12.57 -5.50
N SER A 4 -13.96 -12.75 -6.80
CA SER A 4 -12.91 -12.02 -7.53
C SER A 4 -13.17 -10.51 -7.63
N LYS A 5 -14.40 -10.07 -7.35
CA LYS A 5 -14.87 -8.73 -7.69
C LYS A 5 -15.11 -7.83 -6.48
N VAL A 6 -14.36 -7.97 -5.39
CA VAL A 6 -14.51 -7.09 -4.21
C VAL A 6 -13.14 -6.59 -3.77
N PHE A 7 -12.92 -5.26 -3.79
CA PHE A 7 -11.68 -4.61 -3.36
C PHE A 7 -12.01 -3.29 -2.63
N ASP A 8 -11.34 -3.05 -1.51
CA ASP A 8 -11.59 -1.90 -0.62
C ASP A 8 -13.06 -1.67 -0.21
N GLY A 9 -13.81 -2.77 0.01
CA GLY A 9 -15.24 -2.69 0.35
C GLY A 9 -16.16 -2.33 -0.83
N LEU A 10 -15.60 -2.02 -1.99
CA LEU A 10 -16.33 -1.82 -3.24
C LEU A 10 -16.54 -3.16 -3.94
N LYS A 11 -17.75 -3.38 -4.44
CA LYS A 11 -18.09 -4.53 -5.27
C LYS A 11 -17.98 -4.14 -6.73
N PHE A 12 -16.99 -4.72 -7.39
CA PHE A 12 -16.74 -4.67 -8.81
C PHE A 12 -17.65 -5.65 -9.56
N GLN A 13 -17.94 -5.34 -10.81
CA GLN A 13 -18.66 -6.20 -11.74
C GLN A 13 -17.68 -6.97 -12.61
N HIS A 14 -16.45 -6.48 -12.74
CA HIS A 14 -15.38 -7.09 -13.52
C HIS A 14 -14.07 -7.11 -12.74
N TYR A 15 -13.37 -8.25 -12.83
CA TYR A 15 -12.03 -8.47 -12.31
C TYR A 15 -11.16 -8.93 -13.47
N LEU A 16 -10.09 -8.19 -13.74
CA LEU A 16 -9.24 -8.40 -14.91
C LEU A 16 -7.77 -8.35 -14.49
N GLU A 17 -7.02 -9.40 -14.82
CA GLU A 17 -5.58 -9.47 -14.62
C GLU A 17 -4.89 -9.32 -15.97
N PHE A 18 -3.84 -8.50 -16.01
CA PHE A 18 -3.03 -8.29 -17.20
C PHE A 18 -1.55 -8.37 -16.84
N THR A 19 -0.80 -9.21 -17.55
CA THR A 19 0.66 -9.31 -17.40
C THR A 19 1.32 -8.57 -18.55
N VAL A 20 2.14 -7.57 -18.23
CA VAL A 20 2.86 -6.77 -19.21
C VAL A 20 3.91 -7.64 -19.91
N SER A 21 3.76 -7.80 -21.23
CA SER A 21 4.74 -8.38 -22.13
C SER A 21 5.80 -7.34 -22.52
N ASP A 22 6.99 -7.78 -22.96
CA ASP A 22 8.03 -6.89 -23.49
C ASP A 22 7.76 -6.47 -24.96
N ASP A 23 6.54 -6.69 -25.47
CA ASP A 23 6.15 -6.46 -26.87
C ASP A 23 5.85 -4.99 -27.19
N LEU A 24 6.04 -4.60 -28.46
CA LEU A 24 5.94 -3.20 -28.94
C LEU A 24 4.52 -2.58 -28.82
N ASP A 25 3.49 -3.38 -28.60
CA ASP A 25 2.08 -2.99 -28.75
C ASP A 25 1.27 -3.12 -27.44
N LEU A 26 1.89 -2.85 -26.29
CA LEU A 26 1.30 -2.93 -24.94
C LEU A 26 -0.16 -2.43 -24.82
N LEU A 27 -0.45 -1.23 -25.31
CA LEU A 27 -1.79 -0.64 -25.21
C LEU A 27 -2.85 -1.45 -25.96
N MET A 28 -2.45 -2.02 -27.09
CA MET A 28 -3.34 -2.79 -27.96
C MET A 28 -3.67 -4.14 -27.36
N GLU A 29 -2.66 -4.83 -26.84
CA GLU A 29 -2.82 -6.11 -26.16
C GLU A 29 -3.71 -5.94 -24.94
N MET A 30 -3.40 -4.94 -24.10
CA MET A 30 -4.19 -4.64 -22.92
C MET A 30 -5.64 -4.29 -23.28
N ALA A 31 -5.89 -3.39 -24.24
CA ALA A 31 -7.25 -3.05 -24.65
C ALA A 31 -8.04 -4.25 -25.20
N ALA A 32 -7.39 -5.11 -26.00
CA ALA A 32 -8.01 -6.31 -26.55
C ALA A 32 -8.37 -7.32 -25.45
N GLU A 33 -7.44 -7.61 -24.54
CA GLU A 33 -7.70 -8.54 -23.43
C GLU A 33 -8.79 -8.03 -22.51
N LEU A 34 -8.73 -6.75 -22.13
CA LEU A 34 -9.76 -6.14 -21.29
C LEU A 34 -11.14 -6.22 -21.95
N CYS A 35 -11.24 -5.95 -23.26
CA CYS A 35 -12.49 -6.13 -24.00
C CYS A 35 -12.96 -7.58 -24.01
N ILE A 36 -12.08 -8.53 -24.33
CA ILE A 36 -12.45 -9.95 -24.43
C ILE A 36 -12.97 -10.45 -23.08
N TYR A 37 -12.22 -10.26 -22.01
CA TYR A 37 -12.54 -10.83 -20.70
C TYR A 37 -13.63 -10.08 -19.95
N SER A 38 -14.01 -8.89 -20.42
CA SER A 38 -15.23 -8.23 -19.95
C SER A 38 -16.51 -8.87 -20.47
N ASN A 39 -16.45 -9.74 -21.49
CA ASN A 39 -17.62 -10.43 -22.05
C ASN A 39 -17.84 -11.84 -21.44
N PRO A 40 -19.08 -12.35 -21.43
CA PRO A 40 -19.39 -13.73 -21.06
C PRO A 40 -18.55 -14.76 -21.84
N GLN A 41 -18.17 -15.86 -21.18
CA GLN A 41 -17.23 -16.85 -21.73
C GLN A 41 -17.60 -17.38 -23.12
N ASP A 42 -18.89 -17.57 -23.39
CA ASP A 42 -19.43 -18.02 -24.68
C ASP A 42 -19.24 -17.00 -25.82
N GLN A 43 -19.01 -15.73 -25.50
CA GLN A 43 -18.78 -14.65 -26.46
C GLN A 43 -17.30 -14.27 -26.64
N GLN A 44 -16.42 -14.72 -25.73
CA GLN A 44 -14.99 -14.36 -25.76
C GLN A 44 -14.29 -14.82 -27.03
N HIS A 45 -14.57 -16.03 -27.51
CA HIS A 45 -13.95 -16.55 -28.73
C HIS A 45 -14.34 -15.74 -29.97
N LYS A 46 -15.61 -15.36 -30.08
CA LYS A 46 -16.11 -14.50 -31.15
C LYS A 46 -15.48 -13.10 -31.11
N MET A 47 -15.24 -12.56 -29.91
CA MET A 47 -14.53 -11.29 -29.73
C MET A 47 -13.06 -11.39 -30.14
N LYS A 48 -12.38 -12.50 -29.80
CA LYS A 48 -11.00 -12.76 -30.24
C LYS A 48 -10.89 -12.75 -31.77
N ASP A 49 -11.78 -13.47 -32.45
CA ASP A 49 -11.80 -13.53 -33.92
C ASP A 49 -12.09 -12.15 -34.53
N LYS A 50 -13.05 -11.40 -33.96
CA LYS A 50 -13.39 -10.05 -34.40
C LYS A 50 -12.21 -9.08 -34.26
N PHE A 51 -11.44 -9.17 -33.18
CA PHE A 51 -10.28 -8.30 -32.97
C PHE A 51 -9.09 -8.65 -33.85
N HIS A 52 -8.98 -9.90 -34.31
CA HIS A 52 -7.95 -10.28 -35.27
C HIS A 52 -8.10 -9.55 -36.62
N GLU A 53 -9.33 -9.25 -37.02
CA GLU A 53 -9.66 -8.54 -38.27
C GLU A 53 -9.80 -7.00 -38.09
N MET A 54 -9.73 -6.50 -36.86
CA MET A 54 -10.01 -5.11 -36.55
C MET A 54 -8.75 -4.24 -36.58
N ASP A 55 -8.89 -3.01 -37.09
CA ASP A 55 -7.79 -2.05 -37.06
C ASP A 55 -7.39 -1.70 -35.62
N ARG A 56 -6.09 -1.47 -35.41
CA ARG A 56 -5.51 -1.29 -34.08
C ARG A 56 -6.16 -0.12 -33.33
N SER A 57 -6.28 1.03 -33.99
CA SER A 57 -6.90 2.23 -33.42
C SER A 57 -8.32 1.99 -32.89
N LYS A 58 -9.08 1.10 -33.55
CA LYS A 58 -10.48 0.80 -33.20
C LYS A 58 -10.62 -0.07 -31.95
N ILE A 59 -9.61 -0.85 -31.57
CA ILE A 59 -9.68 -1.71 -30.37
C ILE A 59 -9.72 -0.84 -29.12
N ILE A 60 -8.84 0.16 -29.05
CA ILE A 60 -8.81 1.13 -27.95
C ILE A 60 -10.14 1.90 -27.89
N GLU A 61 -10.65 2.40 -29.02
CA GLU A 61 -11.96 3.07 -29.07
C GLU A 61 -13.11 2.16 -28.58
N THR A 62 -13.05 0.87 -28.92
CA THR A 62 -14.05 -0.11 -28.47
C THR A 62 -13.99 -0.30 -26.96
N TRP A 63 -12.79 -0.41 -26.38
CA TRP A 63 -12.61 -0.46 -24.94
C TRP A 63 -13.15 0.80 -24.25
N CYS A 64 -12.80 1.98 -24.75
CA CYS A 64 -13.26 3.25 -24.18
C CYS A 64 -14.80 3.37 -24.24
N THR A 65 -15.41 2.92 -25.35
CA THR A 65 -16.87 2.87 -25.48
C THR A 65 -17.48 1.90 -24.48
N PHE A 66 -16.84 0.76 -24.23
CA PHE A 66 -17.28 -0.23 -23.26
C PHE A 66 -17.29 0.37 -21.84
N LEU A 67 -16.21 1.03 -21.43
CA LEU A 67 -16.14 1.72 -20.13
C LEU A 67 -17.18 2.85 -19.99
N ALA A 68 -17.47 3.57 -21.07
CA ALA A 68 -18.42 4.68 -21.05
C ALA A 68 -19.90 4.23 -21.08
N ALA A 69 -20.20 3.10 -21.73
CA ALA A 69 -21.56 2.62 -21.94
C ALA A 69 -22.18 1.94 -20.71
N TYR A 70 -21.36 1.39 -19.82
CA TYR A 70 -21.82 0.59 -18.68
C TYR A 70 -21.54 1.30 -17.34
N ASP A 71 -22.53 1.28 -16.43
CA ASP A 71 -22.42 1.82 -15.07
C ASP A 71 -21.77 0.78 -14.12
N GLU A 72 -20.66 0.20 -14.56
CA GLU A 72 -20.03 -0.94 -13.90
C GLU A 72 -18.64 -0.57 -13.38
N LEU A 73 -18.29 -1.10 -12.21
CA LEU A 73 -17.00 -0.92 -11.57
C LEU A 73 -16.05 -2.04 -12.02
N TYR A 74 -14.85 -1.67 -12.46
CA TYR A 74 -13.80 -2.58 -12.92
C TYR A 74 -12.62 -2.59 -11.94
N LEU A 75 -12.16 -3.77 -11.54
CA LEU A 75 -10.87 -3.94 -10.86
C LEU A 75 -9.87 -4.51 -11.86
N ILE A 76 -8.80 -3.76 -12.14
CA ILE A 76 -7.77 -4.14 -13.11
C ILE A 76 -6.44 -4.29 -12.36
N VAL A 77 -5.85 -5.48 -12.40
CA VAL A 77 -4.54 -5.78 -11.80
C VAL A 77 -3.50 -5.88 -12.91
N ILE A 78 -2.51 -4.99 -12.90
CA ILE A 78 -1.41 -4.95 -13.89
C ILE A 78 -0.15 -5.49 -13.23
N MET A 79 0.40 -6.57 -13.78
CA MET A 79 1.60 -7.24 -13.28
C MET A 79 2.79 -7.03 -14.21
N GLY A 80 3.98 -6.82 -13.65
CA GLY A 80 5.23 -6.79 -14.43
C GLY A 80 5.47 -5.50 -15.19
N LEU A 81 4.80 -4.40 -14.83
CA LEU A 81 5.08 -3.08 -15.41
C LEU A 81 6.48 -2.62 -14.98
N LYS A 82 7.32 -2.21 -15.94
CA LYS A 82 8.73 -1.83 -15.71
C LYS A 82 9.05 -0.37 -16.09
N SER A 83 8.11 0.36 -16.66
CA SER A 83 8.35 1.71 -17.21
C SER A 83 7.25 2.69 -16.85
N LYS A 84 7.65 3.90 -16.45
CA LYS A 84 6.73 5.03 -16.20
C LYS A 84 6.06 5.51 -17.47
N ASP A 85 6.77 5.50 -18.59
CA ASP A 85 6.20 5.88 -19.89
C ASP A 85 5.07 4.92 -20.27
N ASN A 86 5.23 3.62 -19.96
CA ASN A 86 4.18 2.63 -20.19
C ASN A 86 2.96 2.89 -19.28
N TRP A 87 3.17 3.25 -18.02
CA TRP A 87 2.08 3.68 -17.13
C TRP A 87 1.35 4.91 -17.67
N ASP A 88 2.08 5.95 -18.06
CA ASP A 88 1.50 7.19 -18.56
C ASP A 88 0.71 6.96 -19.85
N LEU A 89 1.19 6.06 -20.71
CA LEU A 89 0.48 5.61 -21.90
C LEU A 89 -0.81 4.86 -21.54
N ILE A 90 -0.77 3.93 -20.59
CA ILE A 90 -1.95 3.18 -20.13
C ILE A 90 -2.98 4.14 -19.53
N LYS A 91 -2.55 4.99 -18.59
CA LYS A 91 -3.41 5.97 -17.92
C LYS A 91 -4.07 6.88 -18.93
N LYS A 92 -3.30 7.47 -19.85
CA LYS A 92 -3.80 8.40 -20.86
C LYS A 92 -4.77 7.79 -21.87
N ASN A 93 -4.54 6.54 -22.29
CA ASN A 93 -5.25 5.96 -23.44
C ASN A 93 -6.33 4.94 -23.05
N LEU A 94 -6.25 4.34 -21.87
CA LEU A 94 -7.16 3.27 -21.44
C LEU A 94 -7.99 3.63 -20.20
N LEU A 95 -7.58 4.65 -19.44
CA LEU A 95 -8.15 5.01 -18.14
C LEU A 95 -8.53 6.51 -18.09
N PHE A 96 -9.61 6.89 -18.79
CA PHE A 96 -10.11 8.27 -18.83
C PHE A 96 -10.80 8.70 -17.52
N GLU A 97 -10.63 9.95 -17.07
CA GLU A 97 -11.41 10.48 -15.95
C GLU A 97 -12.81 10.97 -16.39
N PRO A 98 -13.87 10.74 -15.60
CA PRO A 98 -13.92 9.92 -14.38
C PRO A 98 -14.14 8.44 -14.73
N THR A 99 -13.13 7.60 -14.50
CA THR A 99 -13.23 6.15 -14.73
C THR A 99 -13.86 5.48 -13.51
N LYS A 100 -14.74 4.51 -13.76
CA LYS A 100 -15.25 3.56 -12.76
C LYS A 100 -14.29 2.39 -12.59
N CYS A 101 -13.00 2.63 -12.75
CA CYS A 101 -11.95 1.61 -12.71
C CYS A 101 -11.07 1.83 -11.49
N CYS A 102 -10.88 0.79 -10.69
CA CYS A 102 -9.82 0.71 -9.71
C CYS A 102 -8.66 -0.08 -10.34
N VAL A 103 -7.46 0.50 -10.36
CA VAL A 103 -6.29 -0.12 -10.97
C VAL A 103 -5.23 -0.38 -9.91
N VAL A 104 -4.78 -1.63 -9.82
CA VAL A 104 -3.73 -2.08 -8.91
C VAL A 104 -2.51 -2.45 -9.75
N VAL A 105 -1.39 -1.78 -9.55
CA VAL A 105 -0.13 -2.09 -10.25
C VAL A 105 0.79 -2.86 -9.31
N LEU A 106 1.14 -4.09 -9.70
CA LEU A 106 2.10 -4.96 -9.03
C LEU A 106 3.44 -4.87 -9.77
N THR A 107 4.37 -4.12 -9.19
CA THR A 107 5.71 -3.89 -9.75
C THR A 107 6.77 -4.02 -8.65
N GLU A 108 7.94 -4.51 -9.03
CA GLU A 108 9.14 -4.56 -8.17
C GLU A 108 9.91 -3.22 -8.20
N ASP A 109 9.56 -2.30 -9.11
CA ASP A 109 10.18 -0.98 -9.22
C ASP A 109 9.46 0.03 -8.31
N GLU A 110 10.13 0.41 -7.21
CA GLU A 110 9.62 1.35 -6.22
C GLU A 110 9.31 2.73 -6.83
N ILE A 111 10.14 3.21 -7.76
CA ILE A 111 9.98 4.53 -8.36
C ILE A 111 8.74 4.54 -9.27
N LEU A 112 8.51 3.45 -10.00
CA LEU A 112 7.31 3.24 -10.78
C LEU A 112 6.06 3.12 -9.89
N SER A 113 6.15 2.39 -8.77
CA SER A 113 5.02 2.22 -7.84
C SER A 113 4.48 3.57 -7.33
N ARG A 114 5.38 4.50 -6.97
CA ARG A 114 5.03 5.86 -6.54
C ARG A 114 4.45 6.74 -7.65
N HIS A 115 4.82 6.46 -8.90
CA HIS A 115 4.34 7.17 -10.09
C HIS A 115 2.94 6.71 -10.52
N CYS A 116 2.52 5.49 -10.14
CA CYS A 116 1.22 4.93 -10.53
C CYS A 116 0.02 5.44 -9.71
N VAL A 117 0.26 6.15 -8.60
CA VAL A 117 -0.82 6.58 -7.68
C VAL A 117 -1.35 7.96 -8.08
N ASP A 118 -2.68 8.10 -8.23
CA ASP A 118 -3.32 9.39 -8.49
C ASP A 118 -3.36 10.25 -7.21
N TYR A 119 -2.75 11.42 -7.25
CA TYR A 119 -2.47 12.27 -6.09
C TYR A 119 -3.65 13.16 -5.65
N GLU A 120 -4.88 12.89 -6.06
CA GLU A 120 -6.03 13.78 -5.82
C GLU A 120 -6.88 13.43 -4.58
N TYR A 121 -6.30 13.04 -3.45
CA TYR A 121 -6.92 13.28 -2.12
C TYR A 121 -5.85 13.54 -1.04
N ARG A 122 -5.24 14.73 -1.15
CA ARG A 122 -4.52 15.54 -0.14
C ARG A 122 -3.87 14.86 1.07
N THR A 123 -2.58 15.18 1.28
CA THR A 123 -2.14 15.96 2.46
C THR A 123 -0.85 16.74 2.17
N HIS A 124 -0.66 17.81 2.92
CA HIS A 124 0.10 19.01 2.56
C HIS A 124 1.63 18.90 2.54
N MET A 125 2.21 19.61 1.56
CA MET A 125 3.49 20.34 1.55
C MET A 125 4.79 19.51 1.48
N LEU A 126 5.35 19.49 0.27
CA LEU A 126 6.75 19.18 -0.03
C LEU A 126 7.33 20.27 -0.93
N GLU A 127 7.26 21.52 -0.45
CA GLU A 127 8.12 22.61 -0.90
C GLU A 127 8.67 23.26 0.36
N ASP A 128 9.82 22.78 0.83
CA ASP A 128 10.78 23.55 1.64
C ASP A 128 12.02 22.70 1.99
N ILE A 129 12.65 22.06 1.00
CA ILE A 129 14.12 21.81 1.03
C ILE A 129 14.69 21.94 -0.39
N GLN A 130 14.45 23.09 -1.01
CA GLN A 130 15.19 23.49 -2.20
C GLN A 130 15.64 24.96 -2.14
N GLN A 131 15.84 25.47 -0.92
CA GLN A 131 16.38 26.81 -0.71
C GLN A 131 17.52 26.90 0.33
N ASP A 132 18.13 25.77 0.72
CA ASP A 132 19.41 25.78 1.46
C ASP A 132 20.60 25.28 0.63
N TYR A 133 20.36 24.87 -0.62
CA TYR A 133 21.42 24.33 -1.50
C TYR A 133 22.20 25.38 -2.30
N GLN A 134 21.91 26.67 -2.15
CA GLN A 134 22.58 27.73 -2.92
C GLN A 134 23.46 28.70 -2.11
N GLN A 135 23.68 28.51 -0.80
CA GLN A 135 24.51 29.44 -0.02
C GLN A 135 25.83 28.95 0.54
N ASN A 136 26.24 27.68 0.36
CA ASN A 136 27.61 27.29 0.76
C ASN A 136 28.33 26.52 -0.33
N CYS A 137 28.89 27.28 -1.27
CA CYS A 137 29.92 26.83 -2.19
C CYS A 137 31.13 26.26 -1.42
N GLY A 138 31.53 25.04 -1.76
CA GLY A 138 32.83 24.46 -1.47
C GLY A 138 33.10 23.30 -2.43
N GLN A 139 33.89 23.54 -3.47
CA GLN A 139 34.18 22.63 -4.57
C GLN A 139 34.78 21.29 -4.11
N GLY A 140 34.38 20.17 -4.74
CA GLY A 140 35.19 18.95 -4.75
C GLY A 140 34.46 17.62 -5.01
N GLY A 141 34.35 17.23 -6.29
CA GLY A 141 34.56 15.85 -6.79
C GLY A 141 33.77 14.63 -6.25
N LYS A 142 32.87 14.10 -7.10
CA LYS A 142 32.56 12.66 -7.39
C LYS A 142 33.19 11.60 -6.44
N ARG A 143 32.50 10.62 -5.84
CA ARG A 143 31.69 9.52 -6.44
C ARG A 143 31.10 8.60 -5.33
N ARG A 144 29.82 8.25 -5.51
CA ARG A 144 29.08 6.98 -5.24
C ARG A 144 29.14 6.22 -3.90
N GLU A 145 27.90 5.99 -3.43
CA GLU A 145 27.34 4.75 -2.87
C GLU A 145 27.89 4.27 -1.53
N GLU A 146 27.24 4.76 -0.48
CA GLU A 146 26.51 3.95 0.51
C GLU A 146 25.77 4.97 1.39
N GLU A 147 24.46 5.08 1.24
CA GLU A 147 23.62 5.97 2.06
C GLU A 147 23.55 5.42 3.49
N ASN A 148 24.62 5.71 4.20
CA ASN A 148 24.72 5.77 5.63
C ASN A 148 23.70 6.82 6.10
N TRP A 149 22.48 6.39 6.41
CA TRP A 149 21.41 7.19 7.01
C TRP A 149 21.75 7.67 8.43
N LYS A 150 23.05 7.85 8.75
CA LYS A 150 23.52 8.47 9.98
C LYS A 150 23.07 9.93 10.05
N LEU A 151 21.79 10.11 10.36
CA LEU A 151 21.22 11.27 11.00
C LEU A 151 21.80 11.29 12.42
N VAL A 152 23.03 11.80 12.51
CA VAL A 152 23.71 12.12 13.77
C VAL A 152 22.87 13.18 14.47
N ARG A 153 21.90 12.78 15.33
CA ARG A 153 21.41 13.58 16.48
C ARG A 153 20.32 12.97 17.39
N ARG A 154 19.76 11.78 17.13
CA ARG A 154 18.67 11.22 17.96
C ARG A 154 18.88 9.81 18.52
N GLU A 155 20.14 9.37 18.60
CA GLU A 155 20.50 8.08 19.21
C GLU A 155 19.97 7.95 20.64
N ASP A 156 20.11 9.02 21.43
CA ASP A 156 19.62 9.06 22.81
C ASP A 156 18.10 8.89 22.89
N ASP A 157 17.35 9.47 21.96
CA ASP A 157 15.89 9.34 21.91
C ASP A 157 15.46 7.93 21.47
N MET A 158 16.19 7.31 20.52
CA MET A 158 15.97 5.90 20.15
C MET A 158 16.27 4.94 21.32
N ASN A 159 17.33 5.21 22.08
CA ASN A 159 17.65 4.47 23.30
C ASN A 159 16.56 4.64 24.36
N ARG A 160 15.97 5.83 24.48
CA ARG A 160 14.82 6.07 25.37
C ARG A 160 13.59 5.28 24.94
N ILE A 161 13.27 5.22 23.64
CA ILE A 161 12.20 4.37 23.11
C ILE A 161 12.41 2.91 23.52
N GLY A 162 13.60 2.36 23.27
CA GLY A 162 13.92 0.98 23.64
C GLY A 162 13.79 0.70 25.14
N ASN A 163 14.29 1.59 25.99
CA ASN A 163 14.21 1.46 27.44
C ASN A 163 12.77 1.57 27.97
N CYS A 164 11.95 2.46 27.40
CA CYS A 164 10.55 2.62 27.80
C CYS A 164 9.71 1.39 27.43
N LEU A 165 9.91 0.86 26.21
CA LEU A 165 9.25 -0.35 25.74
C LEU A 165 9.56 -1.55 26.63
N ALA A 166 10.85 -1.78 26.94
CA ALA A 166 11.27 -2.87 27.81
C ALA A 166 10.65 -2.84 29.23
N ARG A 167 10.15 -1.68 29.67
CA ARG A 167 9.52 -1.49 30.99
C ARG A 167 8.00 -1.58 30.96
N HIS A 168 7.35 -1.09 29.90
CA HIS A 168 5.90 -0.84 29.90
C HIS A 168 5.14 -1.62 28.83
N GLY A 169 5.80 -2.25 27.85
CA GLY A 169 5.14 -2.95 26.74
C GLY A 169 4.51 -1.99 25.71
N VAL A 170 3.87 -0.92 26.18
CA VAL A 170 3.20 0.10 25.37
C VAL A 170 3.77 1.48 25.71
N ILE A 171 4.10 2.27 24.69
CA ILE A 171 4.54 3.66 24.86
C ILE A 171 3.83 4.60 23.90
N SER A 172 3.77 5.87 24.25
CA SER A 172 3.34 6.95 23.35
C SER A 172 4.52 7.86 23.02
N VAL A 173 4.64 8.23 21.75
CA VAL A 173 5.57 9.24 21.22
C VAL A 173 4.74 10.42 20.74
N TRP A 174 4.83 11.52 21.47
CA TRP A 174 4.03 12.71 21.24
C TRP A 174 4.89 13.96 21.09
N GLY A 175 4.28 15.03 20.58
CA GLY A 175 4.94 16.31 20.34
C GLY A 175 4.32 17.06 19.17
N ILE A 176 4.76 18.31 18.97
CA ILE A 176 4.24 19.19 17.93
C ILE A 176 4.28 18.55 16.53
N ALA A 177 3.33 18.93 15.67
CA ALA A 177 3.33 18.51 14.27
C ALA A 177 4.65 18.88 13.57
N GLY A 178 5.15 18.03 12.68
CA GLY A 178 6.38 18.29 11.92
C GLY A 178 7.70 18.03 12.66
N VAL A 179 7.71 17.75 13.96
CA VAL A 179 8.95 17.49 14.74
C VAL A 179 9.68 16.16 14.40
N GLY A 180 9.13 15.40 13.46
CA GLY A 180 9.72 14.14 12.98
C GLY A 180 9.53 12.94 13.90
N LYS A 181 8.38 12.82 14.60
CA LYS A 181 8.06 11.67 15.46
C LYS A 181 8.09 10.35 14.70
N SER A 182 7.36 10.29 13.58
CA SER A 182 7.33 9.11 12.69
C SER A 182 8.71 8.77 12.17
N ALA A 183 9.54 9.77 11.81
CA ALA A 183 10.92 9.53 11.38
C ALA A 183 11.79 8.94 12.51
N LEU A 184 11.64 9.42 13.75
CA LEU A 184 12.36 8.87 14.91
C LEU A 184 11.97 7.41 15.17
N VAL A 185 10.67 7.12 15.22
CA VAL A 185 10.17 5.76 15.46
C VAL A 185 10.55 4.83 14.30
N ARG A 186 10.50 5.32 13.06
CA ARG A 186 10.89 4.56 11.86
C ARG A 186 12.35 4.13 11.89
N ASN A 187 13.26 5.00 12.32
CA ASN A 187 14.67 4.65 12.47
C ASN A 187 14.86 3.53 13.51
N TRP A 188 14.24 3.66 14.68
CA TRP A 188 14.28 2.63 15.71
C TRP A 188 13.66 1.31 15.22
N TYR A 189 12.52 1.40 14.52
CA TYR A 189 11.80 0.24 13.98
C TYR A 189 12.66 -0.55 12.99
N PHE A 190 13.28 0.13 12.02
CA PHE A 190 14.17 -0.52 11.06
C PHE A 190 15.41 -1.12 11.70
N GLU A 191 16.02 -0.46 12.70
CA GLU A 191 17.12 -1.04 13.47
C GLU A 191 16.70 -2.36 14.15
N LYS A 192 15.48 -2.42 14.72
CA LYS A 192 14.97 -3.66 15.34
C LYS A 192 14.59 -4.72 14.33
N LEU A 193 14.03 -4.33 13.18
CA LEU A 193 13.73 -5.20 12.05
C LEU A 193 14.99 -5.94 11.59
N HIS A 194 16.08 -5.21 11.34
CA HIS A 194 17.36 -5.81 10.92
C HIS A 194 18.00 -6.71 11.98
N ASN A 195 17.86 -6.36 13.26
CA ASN A 195 18.40 -7.17 14.35
C ASN A 195 17.53 -8.41 14.66
N GLY A 196 16.38 -8.59 14.01
CA GLY A 196 15.53 -9.78 14.17
C GLY A 196 14.99 -9.99 15.58
N THR A 197 14.80 -8.91 16.35
CA THR A 197 14.41 -8.99 17.77
C THR A 197 12.98 -9.52 17.97
N TYR A 198 12.12 -9.32 16.98
CA TYR A 198 10.71 -9.71 16.97
C TYR A 198 10.42 -10.69 15.86
N ARG A 199 9.33 -11.46 16.03
CA ARG A 199 8.88 -12.44 15.04
C ARG A 199 7.99 -11.80 13.97
N MET A 200 7.28 -10.75 14.33
CA MET A 200 6.38 -10.02 13.44
C MET A 200 6.55 -8.52 13.69
N TYR A 201 6.40 -7.74 12.62
CA TYR A 201 6.53 -6.30 12.65
C TYR A 201 5.33 -5.71 11.92
N GLY A 202 4.69 -4.72 12.53
CA GLY A 202 3.52 -4.04 11.97
C GLY A 202 3.66 -2.54 12.11
N TRP A 203 3.37 -1.80 11.04
CA TRP A 203 3.19 -0.37 11.01
C TRP A 203 1.83 -0.06 10.37
N VAL A 204 1.01 0.72 11.05
CA VAL A 204 -0.30 1.10 10.52
C VAL A 204 -0.61 2.56 10.84
N ASP A 205 -1.03 3.29 9.81
CA ASP A 205 -1.54 4.65 9.95
C ASP A 205 -3.02 4.61 10.33
N VAL A 206 -3.43 5.42 11.31
CA VAL A 206 -4.83 5.49 11.75
C VAL A 206 -5.59 6.44 10.82
N HIS A 207 -6.55 5.88 10.09
CA HIS A 207 -7.51 6.69 9.31
C HIS A 207 -8.68 7.12 10.18
N HIS A 208 -9.22 8.30 9.86
CA HIS A 208 -10.26 8.95 10.63
C HIS A 208 -11.51 9.12 9.75
N PRO A 209 -12.68 8.65 10.17
CA PRO A 209 -12.96 7.98 11.45
C PRO A 209 -12.34 6.57 11.55
N LEU A 210 -11.95 6.15 12.75
CA LEU A 210 -11.38 4.82 12.99
C LEU A 210 -12.44 3.74 12.73
N ILE A 211 -12.13 2.84 11.79
CA ILE A 211 -12.88 1.59 11.56
C ILE A 211 -11.96 0.43 11.96
N LEU A 212 -12.24 -0.18 13.12
CA LEU A 212 -11.37 -1.22 13.70
C LEU A 212 -11.10 -2.39 12.76
N GLN A 213 -12.10 -2.79 11.96
CA GLN A 213 -11.97 -3.88 11.00
C GLN A 213 -10.96 -3.55 9.88
N ASP A 214 -10.98 -2.32 9.38
CA ASP A 214 -10.03 -1.88 8.35
C ASP A 214 -8.62 -1.64 8.93
N PHE A 215 -8.54 -1.12 10.15
CA PHE A 215 -7.28 -1.06 10.91
C PHE A 215 -6.65 -2.45 11.05
N CYS A 216 -7.43 -3.45 11.49
CA CYS A 216 -6.94 -4.83 11.64
C CYS A 216 -6.57 -5.45 10.30
N ARG A 217 -7.33 -5.18 9.23
CA ARG A 217 -6.98 -5.63 7.88
C ARG A 217 -5.60 -5.11 7.48
N ARG A 218 -5.37 -3.80 7.59
CA ARG A 218 -4.09 -3.18 7.21
C ARG A 218 -2.94 -3.69 8.06
N LEU A 219 -3.14 -3.78 9.37
CA LEU A 219 -2.13 -4.35 10.28
C LEU A 219 -1.81 -5.82 9.94
N LEU A 220 -2.82 -6.64 9.64
CA LEU A 220 -2.61 -8.04 9.28
C LEU A 220 -1.81 -8.19 7.99
N LEU A 221 -2.08 -7.34 6.99
CA LEU A 221 -1.34 -7.32 5.73
C LEU A 221 0.10 -6.82 5.89
N ASP A 222 0.32 -5.89 6.82
CA ASP A 222 1.66 -5.38 7.12
C ASP A 222 2.52 -6.43 7.83
N PHE A 223 1.93 -7.23 8.74
CA PHE A 223 2.63 -8.37 9.35
C PHE A 223 3.16 -9.39 8.34
N TYR A 224 2.53 -9.50 7.18
CA TYR A 224 2.93 -10.41 6.10
C TYR A 224 3.58 -9.68 4.92
N SER A 225 4.06 -8.45 5.12
CA SER A 225 4.70 -7.65 4.05
C SER A 225 5.84 -8.41 3.35
N ASP A 226 6.64 -9.17 4.11
CA ASP A 226 7.78 -9.96 3.61
C ASP A 226 7.42 -11.40 3.21
N ASP A 227 6.16 -11.83 3.38
CA ASP A 227 5.69 -13.18 3.05
C ASP A 227 4.44 -13.10 2.15
N LEU A 228 4.69 -13.04 0.84
CA LEU A 228 3.64 -12.92 -0.17
C LEU A 228 2.59 -14.03 -0.08
N GLN A 229 2.99 -15.25 0.24
CA GLN A 229 2.09 -16.40 0.36
C GLN A 229 1.19 -16.29 1.59
N ALA A 230 1.74 -15.89 2.73
CA ALA A 230 0.96 -15.63 3.93
C ALA A 230 0.03 -14.43 3.75
N LYS A 231 0.48 -13.38 3.06
CA LYS A 231 -0.32 -12.20 2.74
C LYS A 231 -1.49 -12.53 1.83
N GLU A 232 -1.26 -13.29 0.76
CA GLU A 232 -2.30 -13.80 -0.13
C GLU A 232 -3.30 -14.68 0.64
N THR A 233 -2.80 -15.61 1.47
CA THR A 233 -3.65 -16.48 2.30
C THR A 233 -4.54 -15.66 3.25
N ALA A 234 -3.99 -14.61 3.87
CA ALA A 234 -4.74 -13.71 4.75
C ALA A 234 -5.82 -12.93 3.97
N LEU A 235 -5.50 -12.41 2.78
CA LEU A 235 -6.46 -11.74 1.89
C LEU A 235 -7.60 -12.66 1.50
N VAL A 236 -7.28 -13.86 1.00
CA VAL A 236 -8.27 -14.87 0.63
C VAL A 236 -9.14 -15.19 1.85
N GLY A 237 -8.55 -15.47 3.01
CA GLY A 237 -9.29 -15.73 4.24
C GLY A 237 -10.30 -14.63 4.59
N MET A 238 -9.90 -13.37 4.52
CA MET A 238 -10.81 -12.24 4.74
C MET A 238 -11.93 -12.20 3.69
N MET A 239 -11.63 -12.49 2.42
CA MET A 239 -12.64 -12.57 1.34
C MET A 239 -13.61 -13.75 1.54
N GLU A 240 -13.20 -14.78 2.28
CA GLU A 240 -14.07 -15.89 2.69
C GLU A 240 -14.90 -15.59 3.95
N GLY A 241 -14.77 -14.38 4.50
CA GLY A 241 -15.51 -13.93 5.68
C GLY A 241 -14.77 -14.18 7.00
N GLN A 242 -13.47 -14.51 6.97
CA GLN A 242 -12.68 -14.51 8.20
C GLN A 242 -12.56 -13.09 8.74
N ASP A 243 -12.73 -12.96 10.06
CA ASP A 243 -12.67 -11.67 10.72
C ASP A 243 -11.21 -11.22 10.89
N PRO A 244 -10.77 -10.09 10.28
CA PRO A 244 -9.41 -9.58 10.44
C PRO A 244 -9.08 -9.26 11.90
N ILE A 245 -10.07 -8.93 12.73
CA ILE A 245 -9.87 -8.70 14.17
C ILE A 245 -9.34 -9.98 14.83
N GLN A 246 -9.98 -11.13 14.55
CA GLN A 246 -9.52 -12.43 15.05
C GLN A 246 -8.13 -12.79 14.51
N GLY A 247 -7.84 -12.47 13.24
CA GLY A 247 -6.53 -12.65 12.64
C GLY A 247 -5.43 -11.90 13.39
N CYS A 248 -5.65 -10.61 13.65
CA CYS A 248 -4.74 -9.79 14.46
C CYS A 248 -4.60 -10.34 15.88
N CYS A 249 -5.71 -10.64 16.58
CA CYS A 249 -5.68 -11.19 17.93
C CYS A 249 -4.84 -12.48 18.00
N LYS A 250 -4.95 -13.36 17.00
CA LYS A 250 -4.17 -14.59 16.93
C LYS A 250 -2.67 -14.31 16.81
N ILE A 251 -2.25 -13.46 15.88
CA ILE A 251 -0.83 -13.10 15.71
C ILE A 251 -0.29 -12.44 16.98
N LEU A 252 -1.01 -11.46 17.50
CA LEU A 252 -0.60 -10.67 18.67
C LEU A 252 -0.52 -11.51 19.96
N SER A 253 -1.26 -12.64 20.01
CA SER A 253 -1.20 -13.59 21.12
C SER A 253 -0.13 -14.66 20.96
N ASP A 254 0.13 -15.12 19.72
CA ASP A 254 1.02 -16.25 19.45
C ASP A 254 2.47 -15.82 19.17
N LYS A 255 2.67 -14.56 18.77
CA LYS A 255 3.96 -14.05 18.29
C LYS A 255 4.38 -12.83 19.11
N LYS A 256 5.70 -12.73 19.28
CA LYS A 256 6.35 -11.53 19.78
C LYS A 256 6.40 -10.49 18.66
N CYS A 257 5.65 -9.40 18.82
CA CYS A 257 5.46 -8.39 17.78
C CYS A 257 6.03 -7.02 18.18
N VAL A 258 6.40 -6.19 17.20
CA VAL A 258 6.36 -4.72 17.35
C VAL A 258 5.21 -4.21 16.51
N VAL A 259 4.38 -3.35 17.09
CA VAL A 259 3.33 -2.63 16.36
C VAL A 259 3.49 -1.12 16.54
N VAL A 260 3.63 -0.41 15.44
CA VAL A 260 3.60 1.06 15.39
C VAL A 260 2.23 1.50 14.89
N ILE A 261 1.57 2.36 15.66
CA ILE A 261 0.28 2.94 15.34
C ILE A 261 0.51 4.45 15.16
N ASP A 262 0.55 4.91 13.91
CA ASP A 262 0.83 6.31 13.59
C ASP A 262 -0.45 7.12 13.38
N GLY A 263 -0.47 8.35 13.87
CA GLY A 263 -1.57 9.28 13.68
C GLY A 263 -2.78 9.06 14.59
N LEU A 264 -2.63 8.44 15.76
CA LEU A 264 -3.73 8.26 16.71
C LEU A 264 -4.20 9.62 17.27
N GLN A 265 -5.48 9.97 17.11
CA GLN A 265 -6.00 11.29 17.50
C GLN A 265 -6.75 11.31 18.83
N SER A 266 -7.14 10.16 19.39
CA SER A 266 -7.89 10.16 20.65
C SER A 266 -7.66 8.93 21.52
N THR A 267 -7.90 9.09 22.83
CA THR A 267 -7.94 7.96 23.78
C THR A 267 -9.11 7.02 23.51
N HIS A 268 -10.18 7.51 22.87
CA HIS A 268 -11.30 6.67 22.44
C HIS A 268 -10.86 5.69 21.34
N ASP A 269 -10.09 6.15 20.36
CA ASP A 269 -9.54 5.29 19.32
C ASP A 269 -8.60 4.23 19.91
N TRP A 270 -7.79 4.63 20.89
CA TRP A 270 -6.98 3.66 21.64
C TRP A 270 -7.85 2.64 22.38
N ASP A 271 -8.94 3.07 23.00
CA ASP A 271 -9.83 2.18 23.73
C ASP A 271 -10.49 1.11 22.85
N LEU A 272 -10.67 1.41 21.56
CA LEU A 272 -11.15 0.46 20.57
C LEU A 272 -10.06 -0.53 20.10
N ILE A 273 -8.80 -0.07 20.04
CA ILE A 273 -7.66 -0.86 19.54
C ILE A 273 -7.02 -1.72 20.64
N LYS A 274 -6.91 -1.19 21.87
CA LYS A 274 -6.25 -1.85 23.00
C LYS A 274 -6.69 -3.29 23.27
N PRO A 275 -7.97 -3.71 23.08
CA PRO A 275 -8.37 -5.08 23.40
C PRO A 275 -7.68 -6.13 22.52
N LEU A 276 -7.19 -5.77 21.33
CA LEU A 276 -6.41 -6.65 20.46
C LEU A 276 -5.12 -7.17 21.11
N PHE A 277 -4.61 -6.42 22.10
CA PHE A 277 -3.28 -6.63 22.70
C PHE A 277 -3.35 -7.14 24.15
N MET A 278 -4.54 -7.28 24.73
CA MET A 278 -4.74 -7.60 26.15
C MET A 278 -4.61 -9.10 26.50
N SER A 279 -3.99 -9.91 25.63
CA SER A 279 -3.75 -11.33 25.94
C SER A 279 -2.64 -11.48 26.99
N GLN A 280 -2.79 -12.47 27.89
CA GLN A 280 -1.97 -12.63 29.10
C GLN A 280 -0.48 -12.97 28.86
N HIS A 281 -0.05 -13.08 27.60
CA HIS A 281 1.26 -13.64 27.23
C HIS A 281 2.03 -12.87 26.15
N SER A 282 1.63 -11.66 25.77
CA SER A 282 2.35 -10.98 24.70
C SER A 282 3.62 -10.28 25.23
N GLU A 283 4.80 -10.75 24.78
CA GLU A 283 6.07 -9.99 24.85
C GLU A 283 6.11 -8.88 23.77
N SER A 284 4.95 -8.48 23.27
CA SER A 284 4.80 -7.58 22.15
C SER A 284 4.94 -6.14 22.61
N HIS A 285 5.55 -5.33 21.76
CA HIS A 285 5.78 -3.92 22.00
C HIS A 285 4.89 -3.07 21.10
N ILE A 286 4.27 -2.05 21.68
CA ILE A 286 3.35 -1.16 20.98
C ILE A 286 3.86 0.28 21.10
N ILE A 287 3.95 0.97 19.97
CA ILE A 287 4.33 2.37 19.91
C ILE A 287 3.17 3.14 19.30
N LEU A 288 2.60 4.06 20.08
CA LEU A 288 1.60 5.01 19.61
C LEU A 288 2.31 6.29 19.19
N ILE A 289 2.00 6.83 18.02
CA ILE A 289 2.46 8.15 17.60
C ILE A 289 1.24 9.06 17.53
N THR A 290 1.29 10.17 18.26
CA THR A 290 0.19 11.12 18.37
C THR A 290 0.68 12.56 18.41
N ASN A 291 -0.17 13.51 18.04
CA ASN A 291 0.10 14.94 18.17
C ASN A 291 -0.36 15.50 19.53
N GLU A 292 -1.11 14.72 20.31
CA GLU A 292 -1.70 15.12 21.58
C GLU A 292 -1.01 14.38 22.75
N GLU A 293 -1.08 14.97 23.96
CA GLU A 293 -0.46 14.43 25.19
C GLU A 293 -1.34 13.38 25.88
#